data_AF-A0A1Q3NPD6-F1
#
_entry.id   AF-A0A1Q3NPD6-F1
#
_cell.length_a   1.000
_cell.length_b   1.000
_cell.length_c   1.000
_cell.angle_alpha   90.00
_cell.angle_beta   90.00
_cell.angle_gamma   90.00
#
_symmetry.space_group_name_H-M   'P 1'
#
loop_
_entity.id
_entity.type
_entity.pdbx_description
1 polymer ?
#
loop_
_entity_poly.entity_id
_entity_poly.type
_entity_poly.pdbx_seq_one_letter_code
_entity_poly.pdbx_strand_id
1 'polypeptide(L)'
;MRLSKTVEQACCILSILAEHHGQPVTNVELNERMNVSQSYLTKITRKLVIAGIITSAQGVKGGFILARPMTSITLGDVVKATDGSAPFFRPTNLIKQAFPAREYITRKGVKLLHDAFTQAEQKWFDELNLTTMEQLISKAKTTR
;
A
#
# COMPACT_ATOMS: atom_id res chain seq x y z
N MET A 1 5.74 0.72 -12.31
CA MET A 1 4.78 -0.11 -11.56
C MET A 1 3.35 0.29 -11.93
N ARG A 2 2.40 -0.65 -11.94
CA ARG A 2 0.96 -0.35 -12.08
C ARG A 2 0.27 -0.61 -10.76
N LEU A 3 -0.26 0.44 -10.13
CA LEU A 3 -1.01 0.33 -8.88
C LEU A 3 -2.43 -0.13 -9.13
N SER A 4 -2.96 -0.94 -8.21
CA SER A 4 -4.36 -1.33 -8.21
C SER A 4 -5.25 -0.20 -7.68
N LYS A 5 -6.55 -0.24 -8.03
CA LYS A 5 -7.58 0.63 -7.44
C LYS A 5 -7.69 0.48 -5.91
N THR A 6 -7.13 -0.61 -5.37
CA THR A 6 -7.12 -0.91 -3.94
C THR A 6 -6.38 0.16 -3.12
N VAL A 7 -5.38 0.85 -3.70
CA VAL A 7 -4.67 1.95 -3.01
C VAL A 7 -5.65 3.07 -2.66
N GLU A 8 -6.41 3.54 -3.64
CA GLU A 8 -7.39 4.62 -3.46
C GLU A 8 -8.45 4.23 -2.43
N GLN A 9 -8.96 3.01 -2.53
CA GLN A 9 -9.96 2.50 -1.59
C GLN A 9 -9.41 2.38 -0.17
N ALA A 10 -8.16 1.94 0.00
CA ALA A 10 -7.50 1.93 1.30
C ALA A 10 -7.38 3.35 1.87
N CYS A 11 -6.95 4.32 1.06
CA CYS A 11 -6.93 5.73 1.47
C CYS A 11 -8.31 6.21 1.94
N CYS A 12 -9.38 5.92 1.20
CA CYS A 12 -10.75 6.27 1.60
C CYS A 12 -11.18 5.62 2.91
N ILE A 13 -10.88 4.34 3.11
CA ILE A 13 -11.18 3.64 4.37
C ILE A 13 -10.47 4.36 5.53
N LEU A 14 -9.18 4.66 5.41
CA LEU A 14 -8.42 5.34 6.46
C LEU A 14 -8.97 6.74 6.76
N SER A 15 -9.38 7.49 5.74
CA SER A 15 -10.04 8.79 5.91
C SER A 15 -11.35 8.67 6.67
N ILE A 16 -12.19 7.69 6.34
CA ILE A 16 -13.45 7.43 7.06
C ILE A 16 -13.14 7.09 8.52
N LEU A 17 -12.20 6.18 8.78
CA LEU A 17 -11.83 5.80 10.16
C LEU A 17 -11.32 7.00 10.98
N ALA A 18 -10.58 7.91 10.34
CA ALA A 18 -10.07 9.13 11.00
C ALA A 18 -11.20 10.08 11.43
N GLU A 19 -12.28 10.19 10.65
CA GLU A 19 -13.46 11.01 10.98
C GLU A 19 -14.26 10.47 12.17
N HIS A 20 -14.18 9.17 12.45
CA HIS A 20 -14.92 8.52 13.53
C HIS A 20 -14.23 8.62 14.90
N HIS A 21 -13.12 9.37 15.01
CA HIS A 21 -12.46 9.70 16.28
C HIS A 21 -12.22 8.49 17.22
N GLY A 22 -11.83 7.36 16.64
CA GLY A 22 -11.53 6.12 17.37
C GLY A 22 -12.75 5.23 17.66
N GLN A 23 -13.96 5.63 17.24
CA GLN A 23 -15.12 4.74 17.25
C GLN A 23 -14.99 3.68 16.14
N PRO A 24 -15.33 2.41 16.40
CA PRO A 24 -15.27 1.36 15.39
C PRO A 24 -16.22 1.61 14.24
N VAL A 25 -15.74 1.46 13.00
CA VAL A 25 -16.56 1.53 11.78
C VAL A 25 -16.71 0.14 11.19
N THR A 26 -17.94 -0.32 11.03
CA THR A 26 -18.27 -1.65 10.51
C THR A 26 -18.01 -1.76 9.00
N ASN A 27 -17.89 -2.98 8.49
CA ASN A 27 -17.85 -3.18 7.04
C ASN A 27 -19.14 -2.70 6.34
N VAL A 28 -20.29 -2.73 7.03
CA VAL A 28 -21.57 -2.27 6.47
C VAL A 28 -21.52 -0.76 6.24
N GLU A 29 -21.09 0.02 7.24
CA GLU A 29 -20.94 1.47 7.11
C GLU A 29 -19.89 1.87 6.06
N LEU A 30 -18.77 1.14 5.99
CA LEU A 30 -17.78 1.35 4.94
C LEU A 30 -18.36 1.08 3.55
N ASN A 31 -19.15 0.02 3.39
CA ASN A 31 -19.80 -0.33 2.12
C ASN A 31 -20.82 0.76 1.71
N GLU A 32 -21.68 1.19 2.63
CA GLU A 32 -22.67 2.25 2.38
C GLU A 32 -22.02 3.57 1.95
N ARG A 33 -20.90 3.97 2.57
CA ARG A 33 -20.19 5.21 2.20
C ARG A 33 -19.45 5.10 0.87
N MET A 34 -18.85 3.95 0.59
CA MET A 34 -17.97 3.79 -0.58
C MET A 34 -18.69 3.24 -1.82
N ASN A 35 -19.88 2.68 -1.66
CA ASN A 35 -20.64 2.01 -2.71
C ASN A 35 -19.82 0.94 -3.46
N VAL A 36 -19.15 0.06 -2.70
CA VAL A 36 -18.28 -1.02 -3.21
C VAL A 36 -18.71 -2.37 -2.67
N SER A 37 -18.40 -3.47 -3.37
CA SER A 37 -18.83 -4.80 -2.92
C SER A 37 -18.19 -5.23 -1.60
N GLN A 38 -18.99 -5.90 -0.76
CA GLN A 38 -18.58 -6.37 0.56
C GLN A 38 -17.36 -7.30 0.53
N SER A 39 -17.32 -8.21 -0.45
CA SER A 39 -16.22 -9.16 -0.63
C SER A 39 -14.89 -8.44 -0.93
N TYR A 40 -14.97 -7.35 -1.68
CA TYR A 40 -13.81 -6.55 -2.02
C TYR A 40 -13.33 -5.74 -0.81
N LEU A 41 -14.24 -5.07 -0.11
CA LEU A 41 -13.92 -4.33 1.11
C LEU A 41 -13.25 -5.22 2.16
N THR A 42 -13.79 -6.43 2.37
CA THR A 42 -13.22 -7.45 3.28
C THR A 42 -11.77 -7.81 2.91
N LYS A 43 -11.45 -7.88 1.61
CA LYS A 43 -10.08 -8.15 1.15
C LYS A 43 -9.14 -6.99 1.48
N ILE A 44 -9.60 -5.74 1.35
CA ILE A 44 -8.80 -4.56 1.67
C ILE A 44 -8.58 -4.43 3.17
N THR A 45 -9.65 -4.50 3.97
CA THR A 45 -9.56 -4.35 5.42
C THR A 45 -8.66 -5.44 6.02
N ARG A 46 -8.73 -6.69 5.51
CA ARG A 46 -7.79 -7.75 5.89
C ARG A 46 -6.32 -7.38 5.60
N LYS A 47 -6.02 -6.82 4.43
CA LYS A 47 -4.66 -6.38 4.09
C LYS A 47 -4.16 -5.29 5.05
N LEU A 48 -5.03 -4.31 5.36
CA LEU A 48 -4.72 -3.23 6.29
C LEU A 48 -4.52 -3.72 7.74
N VAL A 49 -5.30 -4.74 8.16
CA VAL A 49 -5.12 -5.40 9.47
C VAL A 49 -3.78 -6.13 9.53
N ILE A 50 -3.44 -6.91 8.51
CA ILE A 50 -2.16 -7.62 8.44
C ILE A 50 -0.98 -6.64 8.46
N ALA A 51 -1.13 -5.49 7.82
CA ALA A 51 -0.14 -4.43 7.81
C ALA A 51 -0.08 -3.62 9.13
N GLY A 52 -0.96 -3.89 10.10
CA GLY A 52 -1.00 -3.16 11.38
C GLY A 52 -1.42 -1.70 11.23
N ILE A 53 -2.12 -1.34 10.14
CA ILE A 53 -2.60 0.02 9.90
C ILE A 53 -3.95 0.24 10.60
N ILE A 54 -4.80 -0.79 10.58
CA ILE A 54 -6.09 -0.82 11.28
C ILE A 54 -6.15 -2.05 12.18
N THR A 55 -7.02 -2.02 13.18
CA THR A 55 -7.33 -3.19 14.01
C THR A 55 -8.84 -3.39 14.11
N SER A 56 -9.26 -4.63 14.38
CA SER A 56 -10.66 -4.96 14.59
C SER A 56 -11.00 -4.82 16.08
N ALA A 57 -12.05 -4.06 16.39
CA ALA A 57 -12.64 -4.04 17.72
C ALA A 57 -13.45 -5.33 17.93
N GLN A 58 -13.15 -6.09 18.99
CA GLN A 58 -13.85 -7.35 19.29
C GLN A 58 -15.32 -7.12 19.69
N GLY A 59 -16.22 -8.02 19.26
CA GLY A 59 -17.63 -8.05 19.65
C GLY A 59 -18.60 -8.29 18.49
N VAL A 60 -19.87 -8.54 18.82
CA VAL A 60 -20.96 -8.92 17.87
C VAL A 60 -21.29 -7.80 16.86
N LYS A 61 -20.92 -6.55 17.15
CA LYS A 61 -21.02 -5.38 16.26
C LYS A 61 -19.64 -4.85 15.82
N GLY A 62 -18.61 -5.70 15.84
CA GLY A 62 -17.23 -5.30 15.64
C GLY A 62 -16.99 -4.53 14.33
N GLY A 63 -16.13 -3.51 14.42
CA GLY A 63 -15.71 -2.66 13.32
C GLY A 63 -14.19 -2.50 13.29
N PHE A 64 -13.70 -1.57 12.49
CA PHE A 64 -12.30 -1.23 12.37
C PHE A 64 -12.03 0.13 13.01
N ILE A 65 -10.85 0.25 13.62
CA ILE A 65 -10.27 1.51 14.08
C ILE A 65 -8.85 1.62 13.55
N LEU A 66 -8.31 2.83 13.52
CA LEU A 66 -6.89 3.05 13.24
C LEU A 66 -6.04 2.38 14.34
N ALA A 67 -5.07 1.57 13.95
CA ALA A 67 -4.13 0.95 14.89
C ALA A 67 -2.97 1.88 15.28
N ARG A 68 -2.74 2.93 14.47
CA ARG A 68 -1.72 3.96 14.68
C ARG A 68 -2.20 5.30 14.11
N PRO A 69 -1.70 6.45 14.59
CA PRO A 69 -2.19 7.76 14.16
C PRO A 69 -1.91 8.05 12.68
N MET A 70 -2.78 8.83 12.03
CA MET A 70 -2.68 9.22 10.61
C MET A 70 -1.38 9.97 10.28
N THR A 71 -0.76 10.61 11.27
CA THR A 71 0.55 11.26 11.15
C THR A 71 1.71 10.27 10.98
N SER A 72 1.52 9.01 11.35
CA SER A 72 2.52 7.93 11.23
C SER A 72 2.26 6.96 10.08
N ILE A 73 1.11 7.10 9.39
CA ILE A 73 0.75 6.26 8.25
C ILE A 73 1.14 7.03 6.99
N THR A 74 2.09 6.49 6.23
CA THR A 74 2.54 7.09 4.97
C THR A 74 1.81 6.51 3.76
N LEU A 75 1.85 7.21 2.63
CA LEU A 75 1.33 6.67 1.37
C LEU A 75 2.09 5.41 0.93
N GLY A 76 3.39 5.33 1.25
CA GLY A 76 4.20 4.13 1.02
C GLY A 76 3.74 2.92 1.84
N ASP A 77 3.30 3.13 3.09
CA ASP A 77 2.68 2.08 3.90
C ASP A 77 1.39 1.54 3.26
N VAL A 78 0.55 2.44 2.76
CA VAL A 78 -0.71 2.07 2.09
C VAL A 78 -0.41 1.22 0.86
N VAL A 79 0.50 1.66 -0.01
CA VAL A 79 0.88 0.89 -1.20
C VAL A 79 1.43 -0.49 -0.82
N LYS A 80 2.32 -0.57 0.17
CA LYS A 80 2.88 -1.86 0.62
C LYS A 80 1.80 -2.79 1.16
N ALA A 81 0.83 -2.25 1.90
CA ALA A 81 -0.29 -3.04 2.42
C ALA A 81 -1.19 -3.54 1.28
N THR A 82 -1.46 -2.72 0.26
CA THR A 82 -2.42 -3.04 -0.81
C THR A 82 -1.83 -3.86 -1.95
N ASP A 83 -0.66 -3.49 -2.46
CA ASP A 83 -0.04 -4.08 -3.66
C ASP A 83 1.16 -4.98 -3.31
N GLY A 84 1.54 -5.02 -2.03
CA GLY A 84 2.61 -5.85 -1.50
C GLY A 84 3.99 -5.19 -1.59
N SER A 85 5.00 -5.94 -1.16
CA SER A 85 6.42 -5.54 -1.16
C SER A 85 7.24 -6.31 -2.20
N ALA A 86 6.56 -6.87 -3.21
CA ALA A 86 7.23 -7.57 -4.30
C ALA A 86 8.07 -6.57 -5.13
N PRO A 87 9.31 -6.92 -5.49
CA PRO A 87 10.15 -6.05 -6.32
C PRO A 87 9.44 -5.70 -7.64
N PHE A 88 9.57 -4.45 -8.08
CA PHE A 88 8.93 -3.96 -9.30
C PHE A 88 9.50 -4.62 -10.55
N PHE A 89 10.79 -4.98 -10.47
CA PHE A 89 11.51 -5.64 -11.53
C PHE A 89 12.03 -6.98 -11.03
N ARG A 90 11.71 -8.03 -11.78
CA ARG A 90 12.25 -9.37 -11.55
C ARG A 90 13.01 -9.78 -12.81
N PRO A 91 14.35 -9.74 -12.80
CA PRO A 91 15.11 -10.16 -13.96
C PRO A 91 14.79 -11.62 -14.26
N THR A 92 14.48 -11.90 -15.51
CA THR A 92 14.44 -13.27 -16.00
C THR A 92 15.87 -13.73 -16.30
N ASN A 93 16.07 -15.03 -16.41
CA ASN A 93 17.38 -15.59 -16.74
C ASN A 93 17.82 -15.33 -18.20
N LEU A 94 17.21 -14.35 -18.87
CA LEU A 94 17.36 -14.07 -20.30
C LEU A 94 18.79 -13.63 -20.67
N ILE A 95 19.44 -12.79 -19.85
CA ILE A 95 20.84 -12.38 -20.11
C ILE A 95 21.76 -13.60 -20.16
N LYS A 96 21.53 -14.58 -19.28
CA LYS A 96 22.29 -15.83 -19.26
C LYS A 96 22.01 -16.71 -20.48
N GLN A 97 20.76 -16.76 -20.94
CA GLN A 97 20.38 -17.48 -22.15
C GLN A 97 20.96 -16.84 -23.42
N ALA A 98 20.98 -15.51 -23.49
CA ALA A 98 21.51 -14.77 -24.63
C ALA A 98 23.05 -14.82 -24.73
N PHE A 99 23.75 -14.89 -23.59
CA PHE A 99 25.22 -14.87 -23.53
C PHE A 99 25.80 -16.03 -22.70
N PRO A 100 25.59 -17.30 -23.12
CA PRO A 100 25.93 -18.46 -22.30
C PRO A 100 27.44 -18.66 -22.12
N ALA A 101 28.26 -18.29 -23.11
CA ALA A 101 29.72 -18.43 -23.05
C ALA A 101 30.44 -17.30 -22.28
N ARG A 102 29.70 -16.32 -21.73
CA ARG A 102 30.28 -15.12 -21.08
C ARG A 102 29.82 -14.99 -19.62
N GLU A 103 30.12 -16.00 -18.80
CA GLU A 103 29.56 -16.12 -17.46
C GLU A 103 29.78 -14.89 -16.57
N TYR A 104 31.00 -14.35 -16.52
CA TYR A 104 31.31 -13.16 -15.71
C TYR A 104 30.49 -11.93 -16.15
N ILE A 105 30.43 -11.67 -17.47
CA ILE A 105 29.72 -10.53 -18.03
C ILE A 105 28.21 -10.68 -17.78
N THR A 106 27.67 -11.88 -17.97
CA THR A 106 26.27 -12.20 -17.67
C THR A 106 25.94 -11.94 -16.21
N ARG A 107 26.75 -12.45 -15.28
CA ARG A 107 26.55 -12.26 -13.84
C ARG A 107 26.59 -10.78 -13.45
N LYS A 108 27.60 -10.04 -13.96
CA LYS A 108 27.72 -8.61 -13.73
C LYS A 108 26.56 -7.82 -14.34
N GLY A 109 26.13 -8.18 -15.55
CA GLY A 109 25.01 -7.54 -16.24
C GLY A 109 23.67 -7.74 -15.52
N VAL A 110 23.36 -8.97 -15.09
CA VAL A 110 22.16 -9.26 -14.29
C VAL A 110 22.17 -8.43 -13.01
N LYS A 111 23.31 -8.38 -12.31
CA LYS A 111 23.45 -7.58 -11.09
C LYS A 111 23.23 -6.08 -11.35
N LEU A 112 23.92 -5.51 -12.34
CA LEU A 112 23.80 -4.08 -12.66
C LEU A 112 22.36 -3.69 -13.01
N LEU A 113 21.68 -4.54 -13.78
CA LEU A 113 20.28 -4.30 -14.14
C LEU A 113 19.36 -4.36 -12.92
N HIS A 114 19.53 -5.38 -12.08
CA HIS A 114 18.80 -5.52 -10.83
C HIS A 114 19.00 -4.30 -9.93
N ASP A 115 20.26 -3.93 -9.68
CA ASP A 115 20.62 -2.82 -8.77
C ASP A 115 20.05 -1.48 -9.24
N ALA A 116 20.07 -1.21 -10.55
CA ALA A 116 19.49 0.01 -11.11
C ALA A 116 17.97 0.12 -10.85
N PHE A 117 17.23 -0.97 -11.06
CA PHE A 117 15.79 -0.99 -10.79
C PHE A 117 15.47 -0.96 -9.30
N THR A 118 16.25 -1.65 -8.46
CA THR A 118 16.08 -1.58 -7.00
C THR A 118 16.31 -0.16 -6.47
N GLN A 119 17.32 0.55 -6.99
CA GLN A 119 17.54 1.95 -6.59
C GLN A 119 16.39 2.86 -7.02
N ALA A 120 15.84 2.66 -8.22
CA ALA A 120 14.68 3.44 -8.67
C ALA A 120 13.43 3.14 -7.82
N GLU A 121 13.19 1.87 -7.49
CA GLU A 121 12.11 1.44 -6.59
C GLU A 121 12.25 2.04 -5.19
N GLN A 122 13.46 2.07 -4.64
CA GLN A 122 13.72 2.68 -3.33
C GLN A 122 13.37 4.17 -3.34
N LYS A 123 13.87 4.93 -4.31
CA LYS A 123 13.56 6.37 -4.44
C LYS A 123 12.08 6.64 -4.60
N TRP A 124 11.36 5.76 -5.31
CA TRP A 124 9.92 5.87 -5.45
C TRP A 124 9.19 5.70 -4.11
N PHE A 125 9.57 4.71 -3.31
CA PHE A 125 9.00 4.54 -1.97
C PHE A 125 9.42 5.65 -1.01
N ASP A 126 10.66 6.14 -1.10
CA ASP A 126 11.13 7.26 -0.28
C ASP A 126 10.25 8.49 -0.51
N GLU A 127 9.94 8.80 -1.77
CA GLU A 127 9.02 9.90 -2.13
C GLU A 127 7.62 9.70 -1.54
N LEU A 128 7.05 8.49 -1.64
CA LEU A 128 5.74 8.21 -1.05
C LEU A 128 5.75 8.28 0.48
N ASN A 129 6.88 7.96 1.12
CA ASN A 129 7.00 8.03 2.57
C ASN A 129 7.06 9.47 3.11
N LEU A 130 7.30 10.47 2.24
CA LEU A 130 7.25 11.88 2.62
C LEU A 130 5.83 12.40 2.88
N THR A 131 4.81 11.72 2.33
CA THR A 131 3.41 12.12 2.49
C THR A 131 2.69 11.19 3.46
N THR A 132 2.23 11.76 4.58
CA THR A 132 1.39 11.05 5.54
C THR A 132 -0.09 11.13 5.14
N MET A 133 -0.90 10.21 5.63
CA MET A 133 -2.34 10.21 5.38
C MET A 133 -3.01 11.45 6.01
N GLU A 134 -2.51 11.94 7.14
CA GLU A 134 -2.95 13.21 7.73
C GLU A 134 -2.72 14.37 6.77
N GLN A 135 -1.51 14.47 6.19
CA GLN A 135 -1.17 15.53 5.22
C GLN A 135 -2.01 15.43 3.95
N LEU A 136 -2.31 14.22 3.50
CA LEU A 136 -3.12 13.98 2.32
C LEU A 136 -4.56 14.47 2.52
N ILE A 137 -5.16 14.21 3.68
CA ILE A 137 -6.51 14.66 4.03
C ILE A 137 -6.55 16.18 4.30
N SER A 138 -5.55 16.72 5.01
CA SER A 138 -5.53 18.14 5.37
C SER A 138 -5.37 19.03 4.15
N LYS A 139 -4.49 18.69 3.20
CA LYS A 139 -4.34 19.40 1.93
C LYS A 139 -5.64 19.41 1.11
N ALA A 140 -6.41 18.33 1.16
CA ALA A 140 -7.71 18.27 0.48
C ALA A 140 -8.74 19.25 1.09
N LYS A 141 -8.67 19.52 2.41
CA LYS A 141 -9.56 20.47 3.09
C LYS A 141 -9.17 21.94 2.86
N THR A 142 -7.91 22.22 2.55
CA THR A 142 -7.39 23.59 2.34
C THR A 142 -7.64 24.12 0.92
N THR A 143 -7.94 23.27 -0.06
CA THR A 143 -8.25 23.66 -1.45
C THR A 143 -9.70 24.14 -1.60
N ARG A 144 -10.08 25.16 -0.84
CA ARG A 144 -11.37 25.85 -0.97
C ARG A 144 -11.19 27.27 -1.46
#